data_AF-A0A1F6FZX6-F1
#
_entry.id   AF-A0A1F6FZX6-F1
#
_cell.length_a   1.000
_cell.length_b   1.000
_cell.length_c   1.000
_cell.angle_alpha   90.00
_cell.angle_beta   90.00
_cell.angle_gamma   90.00
#
_symmetry.space_group_name_H-M   'P 1'
#
loop_
_entity.id
_entity.type
_entity.pdbx_description
1 polymer ?
#
loop_
_entity_poly.entity_id
_entity_poly.type
_entity_poly.pdbx_seq_one_letter_code
_entity_poly.pdbx_strand_id
1 'polypeptide(L)'
;MNATQILKSVGLKPDDTIFAITQSGALNAFLDFIEEWELPIKIDKISKEDWETLFASYADAIIDYHPEDDNQERAVFLKNKQMLKKYGLTDEYARLLDFC
;
A
#
# COMPACT_ATOMS: atom_id res chain seq x y z
N MET A 1 -13.09 4.47 2.85
CA MET A 1 -12.66 4.01 4.20
C MET A 1 -11.80 5.10 4.84
N ASN A 2 -11.70 5.20 6.17
CA ASN A 2 -10.85 6.21 6.81
C ASN A 2 -9.51 5.59 7.25
N ALA A 3 -8.39 6.05 6.67
CA ALA A 3 -7.05 5.55 6.96
C ALA A 3 -6.70 5.58 8.47
N THR A 4 -7.05 6.66 9.17
CA THR A 4 -6.82 6.79 10.61
C THR A 4 -7.52 5.68 11.41
N GLN A 5 -8.75 5.31 11.02
CA GLN A 5 -9.50 4.25 11.68
C GLN A 5 -8.86 2.88 11.44
N ILE A 6 -8.43 2.60 10.21
CA ILE A 6 -7.75 1.34 9.85
C ILE A 6 -6.47 1.19 10.67
N LEU A 7 -5.61 2.21 10.69
CA LEU A 7 -4.34 2.17 11.42
C LEU A 7 -4.54 1.93 12.92
N LYS A 8 -5.48 2.66 13.53
CA LYS A 8 -5.82 2.46 14.94
C LYS A 8 -6.34 1.05 15.22
N SER A 9 -7.11 0.45 14.29
CA SER A 9 -7.66 -0.90 14.46
C SER A 9 -6.58 -2.00 14.52
N VAL A 10 -5.43 -1.77 13.91
CA VAL A 10 -4.26 -2.68 13.93
C VAL A 10 -3.17 -2.23 14.90
N GLY A 11 -3.43 -1.20 15.72
CA GLY A 11 -2.47 -0.70 16.71
C GLY A 11 -1.31 0.12 16.13
N LEU A 12 -1.51 0.72 14.96
CA LEU A 12 -0.61 1.69 14.33
C LEU A 12 -1.04 3.12 14.61
N LYS A 13 -0.09 4.06 14.54
CA LYS A 13 -0.32 5.46 14.85
C LYS A 13 -0.41 6.28 13.55
N PRO A 14 -1.56 6.90 13.27
CA PRO A 14 -1.78 7.67 12.05
C PRO A 14 -0.77 8.79 11.78
N ASP A 15 -0.19 9.36 12.85
CA ASP A 15 0.71 10.51 12.79
C ASP A 15 2.19 10.10 12.80
N ASP A 16 2.50 8.81 12.97
CA ASP A 16 3.88 8.34 12.81
C ASP A 16 4.33 8.59 11.36
N THR A 17 5.59 8.95 11.16
CA THR A 17 6.12 9.34 9.85
C THR A 17 6.79 8.17 9.14
N ILE A 18 6.50 8.05 7.84
CA ILE A 18 7.21 7.22 6.87
C ILE A 18 7.97 8.18 5.97
N PHE A 19 9.30 8.19 6.09
CA PHE A 19 10.17 9.15 5.39
C PHE A 19 9.74 10.61 5.65
N ALA A 20 9.00 11.23 4.73
CA ALA A 20 8.53 12.62 4.79
C ALA A 20 7.01 12.78 4.90
N ILE A 21 6.25 11.68 4.95
CA ILE A 21 4.77 11.68 5.01
C ILE A 21 4.29 10.92 6.26
N THR A 22 3.04 11.12 6.66
CA THR A 22 2.45 10.36 7.78
C THR A 22 2.00 8.97 7.32
N GLN A 23 1.87 8.01 8.25
CA GLN A 23 1.27 6.70 7.98
C GLN A 23 -0.15 6.82 7.43
N SER A 24 -0.93 7.78 7.93
CA SER A 24 -2.25 8.09 7.38
C SER A 24 -2.19 8.61 5.95
N GLY A 25 -1.20 9.44 5.61
CA GLY A 25 -0.96 9.90 4.25
C GLY A 25 -0.60 8.77 3.31
N ALA A 26 0.35 7.92 3.70
CA ALA A 26 0.73 6.74 2.91
C ALA A 26 -0.43 5.76 2.71
N LEU A 27 -1.23 5.51 3.76
CA LEU A 27 -2.39 4.64 3.64
C LEU A 27 -3.46 5.25 2.73
N ASN A 28 -3.71 6.55 2.77
CA ASN A 28 -4.63 7.18 1.82
C ASN A 28 -4.17 6.97 0.37
N ALA A 29 -2.87 7.17 0.08
CA ALA A 29 -2.33 6.92 -1.25
C ALA A 29 -2.56 5.45 -1.71
N PHE A 30 -2.36 4.49 -0.81
CA PHE A 30 -2.68 3.09 -1.11
C PHE A 30 -4.17 2.83 -1.32
N LEU A 31 -5.05 3.49 -0.57
CA LEU A 31 -6.50 3.35 -0.73
C LEU A 31 -6.95 3.92 -2.07
N ASP A 32 -6.45 5.09 -2.44
CA ASP A 32 -6.73 5.73 -3.72
C ASP A 32 -6.25 4.84 -4.88
N PHE A 33 -5.04 4.29 -4.77
CA PHE A 33 -4.50 3.33 -5.75
C PHE A 33 -5.34 2.03 -5.85
N ILE A 34 -5.77 1.47 -4.72
CA ILE A 34 -6.65 0.29 -4.70
C ILE A 34 -7.98 0.60 -5.39
N GLU A 35 -8.55 1.78 -5.17
CA GLU A 35 -9.81 2.20 -5.75
C GLU A 35 -9.68 2.45 -7.26
N GLU A 36 -8.65 3.17 -7.69
CA GLU A 36 -8.38 3.47 -9.11
C GLU A 36 -8.20 2.21 -9.96
N TRP A 37 -7.47 1.23 -9.41
CA TRP A 37 -7.18 -0.03 -10.10
C TRP A 37 -8.17 -1.15 -9.79
N GLU A 38 -9.25 -0.84 -9.05
CA GLU A 38 -10.28 -1.78 -8.58
C GLU A 38 -9.68 -3.07 -7.98
N LEU A 39 -8.61 -2.94 -7.21
CA LEU A 39 -7.87 -4.08 -6.68
C LEU A 39 -8.70 -4.80 -5.61
N PRO A 40 -8.87 -6.14 -5.68
CA PRO A 40 -9.71 -6.90 -4.76
C PRO A 40 -9.00 -7.18 -3.42
N ILE A 41 -8.49 -6.14 -2.76
CA ILE A 41 -7.73 -6.25 -1.51
C ILE A 41 -8.63 -6.04 -0.29
N LYS A 42 -8.61 -7.01 0.62
CA LYS A 42 -9.31 -6.96 1.91
C LYS A 42 -8.50 -6.17 2.92
N ILE A 43 -8.55 -4.85 2.82
CA ILE A 43 -7.81 -3.88 3.66
C ILE A 43 -8.03 -4.15 5.16
N ASP A 44 -9.24 -4.54 5.57
CA ASP A 44 -9.62 -4.83 6.96
C ASP A 44 -8.97 -6.11 7.52
N LYS A 45 -8.32 -6.92 6.68
CA LYS A 45 -7.63 -8.15 7.07
C LYS A 45 -6.11 -8.00 7.15
N ILE A 46 -5.55 -6.91 6.63
CA ILE A 46 -4.10 -6.70 6.61
C ILE A 46 -3.59 -6.58 8.05
N SER A 47 -2.62 -7.42 8.42
CA SER A 47 -2.02 -7.39 9.75
C SER A 47 -1.17 -6.14 9.96
N LYS A 48 -0.85 -5.86 11.23
CA LYS A 48 0.05 -4.75 11.56
C LYS A 48 1.41 -4.89 10.87
N GLU A 49 2.00 -6.08 10.90
CA GLU A 49 3.32 -6.37 10.36
C GLU A 49 3.34 -6.23 8.83
N ASP A 50 2.26 -6.65 8.16
CA ASP A 50 2.13 -6.50 6.72
C ASP A 50 1.91 -5.02 6.32
N TRP A 51 1.20 -4.22 7.13
CA TRP A 51 1.16 -2.76 6.96
C TRP A 51 2.53 -2.11 7.12
N GLU A 52 3.27 -2.48 8.17
CA GLU A 52 4.64 -1.98 8.39
C GLU A 52 5.56 -2.34 7.21
N THR A 53 5.38 -3.53 6.62
CA THR A 53 6.11 -3.96 5.42
C THR A 53 5.78 -3.11 4.19
N LEU A 54 4.50 -2.80 3.97
CA LEU A 54 4.07 -1.91 2.89
C LEU A 54 4.64 -0.50 3.06
N PHE A 55 4.59 0.03 4.28
CA PHE A 55 5.14 1.36 4.60
C PHE A 55 6.65 1.45 4.45
N ALA A 56 7.39 0.43 4.90
CA ALA A 56 8.83 0.36 4.67
C ALA A 56 9.14 0.32 3.16
N SER A 57 8.40 -0.47 2.39
CA SER A 57 8.56 -0.54 0.93
C SER A 57 8.22 0.77 0.23
N TYR A 58 7.27 1.55 0.75
CA TYR A 58 6.88 2.84 0.19
C TYR A 58 7.92 3.92 0.48
N ALA A 59 8.54 3.91 1.66
CA ALA A 59 9.70 4.76 1.93
C ALA A 59 10.82 4.52 0.91
N ASP A 60 11.13 3.25 0.58
CA ASP A 60 12.08 2.91 -0.47
C ASP A 60 11.62 3.43 -1.84
N ALA A 61 10.34 3.20 -2.19
CA ALA A 61 9.80 3.57 -3.49
C ALA A 61 9.77 5.09 -3.71
N ILE A 62 9.53 5.89 -2.67
CA ILE A 62 9.61 7.36 -2.71
C ILE A 62 11.02 7.85 -3.06
N ILE A 63 12.05 7.13 -2.60
CA ILE A 63 13.45 7.45 -2.90
C ILE A 63 13.77 7.10 -4.36
N ASP A 64 13.26 5.97 -4.85
CA ASP A 64 13.65 5.40 -6.14
C ASP A 64 12.80 5.88 -7.33
N TYR A 65 11.57 6.36 -7.11
CA TYR A 65 10.61 6.70 -8.17
C TYR A 65 10.07 8.13 -8.07
N HIS A 66 10.01 8.82 -9.22
CA HIS A 66 9.44 10.17 -9.32
C HIS A 66 7.90 10.13 -9.26
N PRO A 67 7.24 11.06 -8.53
CA PRO A 67 5.82 11.00 -8.15
C PRO A 67 4.78 11.24 -9.28
N GLU A 68 5.14 11.27 -10.56
CA GLU A 68 4.21 11.71 -11.62
C GLU A 68 3.27 10.63 -12.19
N ASP A 69 3.41 9.33 -11.85
CA ASP A 69 2.61 8.25 -12.49
C ASP A 69 2.22 7.05 -11.57
N ASP A 70 1.95 7.25 -10.27
CA ASP A 70 1.69 6.15 -9.27
C ASP A 70 2.77 5.06 -9.24
N ASN A 71 3.97 5.40 -9.68
CA ASN A 71 5.08 4.47 -9.75
C ASN A 71 5.44 3.93 -8.35
N GLN A 72 5.14 4.68 -7.30
CA GLN A 72 5.51 4.34 -5.93
C GLN A 72 4.57 3.28 -5.36
N GLU A 73 3.26 3.50 -5.39
CA GLU A 73 2.21 2.58 -4.93
C GLU A 73 2.26 1.29 -5.74
N ARG A 74 2.35 1.43 -7.07
CA ARG A 74 2.50 0.31 -7.98
C ARG A 74 3.76 -0.50 -7.69
N ALA A 75 4.92 0.15 -7.50
CA ALA A 75 6.16 -0.55 -7.14
C ALA A 75 6.04 -1.29 -5.80
N VAL A 76 5.40 -0.67 -4.80
CA VAL A 76 5.13 -1.30 -3.50
C VAL A 76 4.28 -2.55 -3.67
N PHE A 77 3.19 -2.47 -4.43
CA PHE A 77 2.26 -3.58 -4.61
C PHE A 77 2.90 -4.73 -5.39
N LEU A 78 3.71 -4.43 -6.42
CA LEU A 78 4.46 -5.44 -7.17
C LEU A 78 5.55 -6.10 -6.31
N LYS A 79 6.33 -5.30 -5.56
CA LYS A 79 7.38 -5.80 -4.63
C LYS A 79 6.78 -6.73 -3.58
N ASN A 80 5.57 -6.43 -3.13
CA ASN A 80 4.87 -7.17 -2.07
C ASN A 80 3.78 -8.13 -2.57
N LYS A 81 3.71 -8.44 -3.86
CA LYS A 81 2.60 -9.19 -4.47
C LYS A 81 2.30 -10.53 -3.80
N GLN A 82 3.34 -11.27 -3.39
CA GLN A 82 3.15 -12.58 -2.73
C GLN A 82 2.50 -12.45 -1.35
N MET A 83 2.79 -11.37 -0.63
CA MET A 83 2.11 -11.07 0.63
C MET A 83 0.67 -10.62 0.35
N LEU A 84 0.46 -9.73 -0.61
CA LEU A 84 -0.87 -9.18 -0.93
C LEU A 84 -1.86 -10.23 -1.48
N LYS A 85 -1.36 -11.34 -2.05
CA LYS A 85 -2.19 -12.50 -2.40
C LYS A 85 -3.00 -13.06 -1.22
N LYS A 86 -2.44 -13.01 0.00
CA LYS A 86 -3.16 -13.41 1.22
C LYS A 86 -4.43 -12.58 1.45
N TYR A 87 -4.44 -11.36 0.91
CA TYR A 87 -5.50 -10.37 1.09
C TYR A 87 -6.40 -10.21 -0.14
N GLY A 88 -6.16 -10.98 -1.20
CA GLY A 88 -7.06 -11.06 -2.36
C GLY A 88 -6.47 -10.61 -3.68
N LEU A 89 -5.26 -10.03 -3.70
CA LEU A 89 -4.59 -9.68 -4.96
C LEU A 89 -4.38 -10.94 -5.80
N THR A 90 -4.98 -11.03 -6.98
CA THR A 90 -4.82 -12.20 -7.86
C THR A 90 -3.60 -12.06 -8.76
N ASP A 91 -3.17 -13.16 -9.37
CA ASP A 91 -2.12 -13.13 -10.39
C ASP A 91 -2.52 -12.33 -11.64
N GLU A 92 -3.82 -12.24 -11.94
CA GLU A 92 -4.33 -11.41 -13.03
C GLU A 92 -4.13 -9.92 -12.72
N TYR A 93 -4.55 -9.46 -11.55
CA TYR A 93 -4.30 -8.08 -11.12
C TYR A 93 -2.81 -7.79 -10.96
N ALA A 94 -2.02 -8.74 -10.45
CA ALA A 94 -0.57 -8.56 -10.37
C ALA A 94 0.08 -8.39 -11.75
N ARG A 95 -0.45 -9.04 -12.81
CA ARG A 95 -0.01 -8.82 -14.19
C ARG A 95 -0.53 -7.51 -14.78
N LEU A 96 -1.76 -7.09 -14.46
CA LEU A 96 -2.25 -5.77 -14.88
C LEU A 96 -1.38 -4.64 -14.34
N LEU A 97 -0.92 -4.79 -13.10
CA LEU A 97 0.04 -3.87 -12.49
C LEU A 97 1.46 -4.04 -13.08
N ASP A 98 1.81 -5.14 -13.72
CA ASP A 98 3.14 -5.40 -14.27
C ASP A 98 3.06 -5.23 -15.80
N PHE A 99 3.19 -3.99 -16.31
CA PHE A 99 3.12 -3.64 -17.75
C PHE A 99 4.26 -4.26 -18.61
N CYS A 100 4.64 -5.51 -18.36
CA CYS A 100 5.58 -6.30 -19.16
C CYS A 100 4.86 -7.21 -20.15
#